data_AF-A0A922EYR5-F1
#
_entry.id   AF-A0A922EYR5-F1
#
_cell.length_a   1.000
_cell.length_b   1.000
_cell.length_c   1.000
_cell.angle_alpha   90.00
_cell.angle_beta   90.00
_cell.angle_gamma   90.00
#
_symmetry.space_group_name_H-M   'P 1'
#
loop_
_entity.id
_entity.type
_entity.pdbx_description
1 polymer ?
#
loop_
_entity_poly.entity_id
_entity_poly.type
_entity_poly.pdbx_seq_one_letter_code
_entity_poly.pdbx_strand_id
1 'polypeptide(L)'
;MSNASVELKTENDVVRFSIGKPGDNAFSRTEGKKKNKRVKISKRVKLNELRFYRLKAKKKMTSPNPEVRIRYKLEKAKRKEAWLIEMLRKFEVPKAPAETYDPEILTEEERHYFKRTGEKKKNYVPVGRRGVFGGVVLNMHLHWKKHETVKVICKPCKPGQVHVYAEELARLSKGIVIDIKANNVILFYRGKNYVQPKVMSPPDTLSKYKALEKYKYEQSLEHTSQFIEKLEEELEEYQKHLARYKKAKEDTPKDSVINT
;
A
#
# COMPACT_ATOMS: atom_id res chain seq x y z
N MET A 1 -10.62 19.63 -53.28
CA MET A 1 -11.30 19.80 -51.98
C MET A 1 -11.99 18.48 -51.65
N SER A 2 -11.63 17.81 -50.55
CA SER A 2 -12.22 16.53 -50.15
C SER A 2 -13.48 16.78 -49.31
N ASN A 3 -14.63 16.32 -49.80
CA ASN A 3 -15.90 16.44 -49.10
C ASN A 3 -15.94 15.47 -47.92
N ALA A 4 -15.81 15.98 -46.70
CA ALA A 4 -16.06 15.21 -45.48
C ALA A 4 -17.58 15.16 -45.22
N SER A 5 -18.17 13.96 -45.21
CA SER A 5 -19.58 13.75 -44.87
C SER A 5 -19.77 13.89 -43.36
N VAL A 6 -20.60 14.86 -42.95
CA VAL A 6 -21.01 15.06 -41.56
C VAL A 6 -22.30 14.28 -41.32
N GLU A 7 -22.28 13.32 -40.40
CA GLU A 7 -23.48 12.59 -39.98
C GLU A 7 -24.08 13.21 -38.71
N LEU A 8 -25.39 13.41 -38.73
CA LEU A 8 -26.22 13.89 -37.63
C LEU A 8 -26.96 12.71 -37.01
N LYS A 9 -26.67 12.38 -35.75
CA LYS A 9 -27.39 11.35 -35.00
C LYS A 9 -28.21 11.97 -33.89
N THR A 10 -29.52 11.82 -33.98
CA THR A 10 -30.51 12.33 -33.02
C THR A 10 -31.12 11.17 -32.25
N GLU A 11 -30.38 10.62 -31.29
CA GLU A 11 -30.95 9.67 -30.33
C GLU A 11 -30.67 10.16 -28.90
N ASN A 12 -31.75 10.37 -28.15
CA ASN A 12 -31.80 10.83 -26.75
C ASN A 12 -31.52 12.33 -26.51
N ASP A 13 -32.28 13.19 -27.18
CA ASP A 13 -32.44 14.63 -26.85
C ASP A 13 -31.13 15.44 -26.80
N VAL A 14 -30.05 14.90 -27.38
CA VAL A 14 -28.74 15.53 -27.48
C VAL A 14 -28.21 15.31 -28.89
N VAL A 15 -27.96 16.42 -29.60
CA VAL A 15 -27.41 16.41 -30.95
C VAL A 15 -25.88 16.28 -30.87
N ARG A 16 -25.31 15.29 -31.57
CA ARG A 16 -23.85 15.11 -31.68
C ARG A 16 -23.43 14.94 -33.14
N PHE A 17 -22.41 15.68 -33.54
CA PHE A 17 -21.81 15.60 -34.88
C PHE A 17 -20.58 14.69 -34.86
N SER A 18 -20.48 13.81 -35.87
CA SER A 18 -19.28 13.02 -36.12
C SER A 18 -18.85 13.17 -37.58
N ILE A 19 -17.56 13.47 -37.79
CA ILE A 19 -16.91 13.50 -39.10
C ILE A 19 -16.36 12.10 -39.39
N GLY A 20 -16.88 11.45 -40.43
CA GLY A 20 -16.40 10.15 -40.90
C GLY A 20 -15.15 10.30 -41.78
N LYS A 21 -14.16 9.41 -41.59
CA LYS A 21 -13.08 9.19 -42.58
C LYS A 21 -13.50 8.03 -43.50
N PRO A 22 -13.16 8.07 -44.81
CA PRO A 22 -13.47 6.98 -45.73
C PRO A 22 -12.61 5.77 -45.37
N GLY A 23 -13.24 4.59 -45.38
CA GLY A 23 -12.71 3.37 -44.80
C GLY A 23 -11.91 2.51 -45.77
N ASP A 24 -11.16 1.57 -45.18
CA ASP A 24 -10.72 0.33 -45.82
C ASP A 24 -11.18 -0.85 -44.97
N ASN A 25 -11.86 -1.78 -45.64
CA ASN A 25 -12.35 -3.05 -45.12
C ASN A 25 -11.18 -4.00 -44.81
N ALA A 26 -11.05 -4.45 -43.56
CA ALA A 26 -10.33 -5.67 -43.23
C ALA A 26 -11.08 -6.43 -42.12
N PHE A 27 -11.67 -7.55 -42.54
CA PHE A 27 -12.37 -8.52 -41.72
C PHE A 27 -11.37 -9.15 -40.72
N SER A 28 -11.50 -8.85 -39.43
CA SER A 28 -10.92 -9.68 -38.37
C SER A 28 -11.98 -9.93 -37.30
N ARG A 29 -12.39 -11.20 -37.21
CA ARG A 29 -13.26 -11.72 -36.15
C ARG A 29 -12.56 -11.50 -34.81
N THR A 30 -12.92 -10.44 -34.11
CA THR A 30 -12.56 -10.27 -32.70
C THR A 30 -13.68 -10.88 -31.87
N GLU A 31 -13.34 -11.92 -31.10
CA GLU A 31 -14.21 -12.46 -30.08
C GLU A 31 -14.69 -11.33 -29.17
N GLY A 32 -15.99 -11.03 -29.28
CA GLY A 32 -16.63 -10.03 -28.46
C GLY A 32 -16.57 -10.47 -27.00
N LYS A 33 -15.64 -9.90 -26.23
CA LYS A 33 -15.76 -9.84 -24.77
C LYS A 33 -17.13 -9.26 -24.46
N LYS A 34 -18.08 -10.12 -24.09
CA LYS A 34 -19.40 -9.74 -23.58
C LYS A 34 -19.17 -8.79 -22.41
N LYS A 35 -19.30 -7.48 -22.65
CA LYS A 35 -19.38 -6.49 -21.58
C LYS A 35 -20.65 -6.83 -20.81
N ASN A 36 -20.51 -7.43 -19.63
CA ASN A 36 -21.63 -7.70 -18.73
C ASN A 36 -22.43 -6.41 -18.55
N LYS A 37 -23.64 -6.36 -19.15
CA LYS A 37 -24.58 -5.24 -18.96
C LYS A 37 -24.95 -5.23 -17.48
N ARG A 38 -24.42 -4.27 -16.72
CA ARG A 38 -24.81 -4.05 -15.33
C ARG A 38 -26.30 -3.68 -15.33
N VAL A 39 -27.16 -4.61 -14.92
CA VAL A 39 -28.59 -4.35 -14.73
C VAL A 39 -28.72 -3.23 -13.70
N LYS A 40 -29.29 -2.10 -14.09
CA LYS A 40 -29.49 -0.94 -13.21
C LYS A 40 -30.64 -1.28 -12.24
N ILE A 41 -30.30 -1.81 -11.07
CA ILE A 41 -31.23 -2.04 -9.96
C ILE A 41 -31.89 -0.69 -9.58
N SER A 42 -33.20 -0.70 -9.33
CA SER A 42 -33.92 0.52 -8.95
C SER A 42 -33.41 1.05 -7.60
N LYS A 43 -33.44 2.39 -7.42
CA LYS A 43 -32.98 3.04 -6.18
C LYS A 43 -33.67 2.47 -4.93
N ARG A 44 -34.96 2.12 -5.05
CA ARG A 44 -35.76 1.53 -3.96
C ARG A 44 -35.29 0.13 -3.56
N VAL A 45 -34.98 -0.73 -4.53
CA VAL A 45 -34.49 -2.10 -4.25
C VAL A 45 -33.13 -2.04 -3.56
N LYS A 46 -32.20 -1.20 -4.03
CA LYS A 46 -30.89 -1.02 -3.40
C LYS A 46 -30.99 -0.50 -1.95
N LEU A 47 -31.94 0.40 -1.66
CA LEU A 47 -32.18 0.87 -0.30
C LEU A 47 -32.72 -0.24 0.61
N ASN A 48 -33.65 -1.06 0.12
CA ASN A 48 -34.19 -2.20 0.87
C ASN A 48 -33.11 -3.25 1.16
N GLU A 49 -32.24 -3.55 0.19
CA GLU A 49 -31.08 -4.43 0.39
C GLU A 49 -30.14 -3.88 1.48
N LEU A 50 -29.77 -2.60 1.40
CA LEU A 50 -28.94 -1.95 2.42
C LEU A 50 -29.59 -2.00 3.81
N ARG A 51 -30.90 -1.78 3.90
CA ARG A 51 -31.67 -1.86 5.15
C ARG A 51 -31.64 -3.28 5.71
N PHE A 52 -31.77 -4.30 4.87
CA PHE A 52 -31.70 -5.70 5.27
C PHE A 52 -30.31 -6.10 5.80
N TYR A 53 -29.24 -5.72 5.12
CA TYR A 53 -27.87 -5.95 5.61
C TYR A 53 -27.62 -5.23 6.94
N ARG A 54 -28.12 -4.00 7.11
CA ARG A 54 -28.05 -3.27 8.39
C ARG A 54 -28.80 -4.01 9.51
N LEU A 55 -29.98 -4.56 9.23
CA LEU A 55 -30.75 -5.33 10.21
C LEU A 55 -30.00 -6.60 10.64
N LYS A 56 -29.47 -7.37 9.67
CA LYS A 56 -28.64 -8.55 9.93
C LYS A 56 -27.40 -8.21 10.77
N ALA A 57 -26.72 -7.11 10.43
CA ALA A 57 -25.57 -6.63 11.18
C ALA A 57 -25.93 -6.28 12.63
N LYS A 58 -27.05 -5.57 12.85
CA LYS A 58 -27.57 -5.25 14.19
C LYS A 58 -27.87 -6.53 14.97
N LYS A 59 -28.57 -7.50 14.37
CA LYS A 59 -28.88 -8.78 15.02
C LYS A 59 -27.63 -9.54 15.48
N LYS A 60 -26.57 -9.58 14.66
CA LYS A 60 -25.27 -10.20 15.02
C LYS A 60 -24.51 -9.44 16.10
N MET A 61 -24.67 -8.11 16.17
CA MET A 61 -24.02 -7.27 17.20
C MET A 61 -24.75 -7.32 18.55
N THR A 62 -26.08 -7.43 18.52
CA THR A 62 -26.96 -7.50 19.71
C THR A 62 -27.23 -8.96 20.15
N SER A 63 -26.57 -9.95 19.55
CA SER A 63 -26.79 -11.34 19.94
C SER A 63 -26.33 -11.59 21.39
N PRO A 64 -27.10 -12.32 22.20
CA PRO A 64 -26.73 -12.63 23.58
C PRO A 64 -25.41 -13.41 23.69
N ASN A 65 -25.07 -14.23 22.69
CA ASN A 65 -23.81 -14.98 22.66
C ASN A 65 -22.63 -14.04 22.27
N PRO A 66 -21.64 -13.83 23.15
CA PRO A 66 -20.47 -13.00 22.87
C PRO A 66 -19.57 -13.58 21.76
N GLU A 67 -19.50 -14.91 21.60
CA GLU A 67 -18.71 -15.55 20.54
C GLU A 67 -19.18 -15.14 19.14
N VAL A 68 -20.49 -15.08 18.94
CA VAL A 68 -21.10 -14.65 17.67
C VAL A 68 -20.77 -13.18 17.37
N ARG A 69 -20.72 -12.34 18.41
CA ARG A 69 -20.34 -10.93 18.29
C ARG A 69 -18.87 -10.77 17.89
N ILE A 70 -17.98 -11.50 18.56
CA ILE A 70 -16.53 -11.46 18.31
C ILE A 70 -16.22 -11.98 16.90
N ARG A 71 -16.74 -13.16 16.54
CA ARG A 71 -16.57 -13.74 15.19
C ARG A 71 -17.08 -12.80 14.09
N TYR A 72 -18.21 -12.12 14.31
CA TYR A 72 -18.73 -11.16 13.35
C TYR A 72 -17.82 -9.92 13.18
N LYS A 73 -17.27 -9.38 14.28
CA LYS A 73 -16.28 -8.29 14.20
C LYS A 73 -15.01 -8.73 13.47
N LEU A 74 -14.53 -9.93 13.76
CA LEU A 74 -13.33 -10.51 13.16
C LEU A 74 -13.51 -10.71 11.65
N GLU A 75 -14.64 -11.28 11.20
CA GLU A 75 -14.96 -11.43 9.77
C GLU A 75 -14.94 -10.08 9.04
N LYS A 76 -15.50 -9.03 9.67
CA LYS A 76 -15.51 -7.68 9.11
C LYS A 76 -14.11 -7.07 9.04
N ALA A 77 -13.29 -7.29 10.06
CA ALA A 77 -11.92 -6.80 10.12
C ALA A 77 -11.04 -7.49 9.06
N LYS A 78 -11.09 -8.82 8.95
CA LYS A 78 -10.37 -9.59 7.91
C LYS A 78 -10.79 -9.20 6.49
N ARG A 79 -12.08 -8.92 6.25
CA ARG A 79 -12.54 -8.38 4.96
C ARG A 79 -11.92 -7.01 4.64
N LYS A 80 -11.84 -6.13 5.65
CA LYS A 80 -11.23 -4.81 5.49
C LYS A 80 -9.73 -4.92 5.24
N GLU A 81 -9.04 -5.79 5.97
CA GLU A 81 -7.63 -6.10 5.81
C GLU A 81 -7.32 -6.57 4.38
N ALA A 82 -8.05 -7.58 3.88
CA ALA A 82 -7.89 -8.08 2.51
C ALA A 82 -8.07 -6.97 1.46
N TRP A 83 -9.08 -6.10 1.64
CA TRP A 83 -9.29 -4.95 0.77
C TRP A 83 -8.13 -3.95 0.83
N LEU A 84 -7.58 -3.67 2.02
CA LEU A 84 -6.42 -2.79 2.19
C LEU A 84 -5.18 -3.35 1.50
N ILE A 85 -4.95 -4.66 1.61
CA ILE A 85 -3.86 -5.37 0.91
C ILE A 85 -4.05 -5.26 -0.60
N GLU A 86 -5.26 -5.46 -1.12
CA GLU A 86 -5.56 -5.28 -2.55
C GLU A 86 -5.28 -3.85 -3.02
N MET A 87 -5.62 -2.84 -2.21
CA MET A 87 -5.31 -1.45 -2.55
C MET A 87 -3.81 -1.19 -2.54
N LEU A 88 -3.08 -1.71 -1.56
CA LEU A 88 -1.62 -1.55 -1.47
C LEU A 88 -0.87 -2.18 -2.65
N ARG A 89 -1.32 -3.35 -3.13
CA ARG A 89 -0.76 -3.99 -4.33
C ARG A 89 -0.80 -3.09 -5.57
N LYS A 90 -1.78 -2.19 -5.69
CA LYS A 90 -1.87 -1.24 -6.82
C LYS A 90 -0.77 -0.17 -6.80
N PHE A 91 -0.14 0.04 -5.65
CA PHE A 91 0.95 1.01 -5.48
C PHE A 91 2.34 0.37 -5.61
N GLU A 92 2.42 -0.95 -5.75
CA GLU A 92 3.68 -1.63 -6.03
C GLU A 92 4.06 -1.36 -7.48
N VAL A 93 5.09 -0.52 -7.67
CA VAL A 93 5.68 -0.29 -8.99
C VAL A 93 6.59 -1.48 -9.29
N PRO A 94 6.45 -2.14 -10.46
CA PRO A 94 7.37 -3.18 -10.86
C PRO A 94 8.81 -2.67 -10.77
N LYS A 95 9.63 -3.36 -9.97
CA LYS A 95 11.05 -3.06 -9.89
C LYS A 95 11.67 -3.43 -11.23
N ALA A 96 12.11 -2.43 -11.99
CA ALA A 96 12.95 -2.70 -13.16
C ALA A 96 14.17 -3.52 -12.70
N PRO A 97 14.66 -4.46 -13.52
CA PRO A 97 15.87 -5.21 -13.19
C PRO A 97 16.97 -4.20 -12.87
N ALA A 98 17.70 -4.45 -11.77
CA ALA A 98 18.82 -3.60 -11.41
C ALA A 98 19.80 -3.62 -12.60
N GLU A 99 19.93 -2.48 -13.28
CA GLU A 99 21.02 -2.30 -14.24
C GLU A 99 22.31 -2.63 -13.49
N THR A 100 23.19 -3.40 -14.14
CA THR A 100 24.52 -3.75 -13.63
C THR A 100 25.34 -2.47 -13.55
N TYR A 101 25.07 -1.66 -12.52
CA TYR A 101 25.90 -0.55 -12.14
C TYR A 101 27.16 -1.17 -11.54
N ASP A 102 28.31 -0.88 -12.15
CA ASP A 102 29.60 -1.36 -11.67
C ASP A 102 29.72 -0.99 -10.18
N PRO A 103 29.72 -1.96 -9.26
CA PRO A 103 29.93 -1.65 -7.87
C PRO A 103 31.38 -1.19 -7.76
N GLU A 104 31.61 0.12 -7.88
CA GLU A 104 32.88 0.73 -7.48
C GLU A 104 33.18 0.22 -6.07
N ILE A 105 34.11 -0.74 -5.98
CA ILE A 105 34.49 -1.37 -4.71
C ILE A 105 35.22 -0.29 -3.94
N LEU A 106 34.47 0.45 -3.13
CA LEU A 106 35.01 1.50 -2.29
C LEU A 106 35.94 0.85 -1.27
N THR A 107 37.19 1.30 -1.22
CA THR A 107 38.13 0.76 -0.25
C THR A 107 37.66 1.08 1.17
N GLU A 108 38.09 0.30 2.15
CA GLU A 108 37.69 0.54 3.54
C GLU A 108 38.16 1.92 4.04
N GLU A 109 39.32 2.36 3.57
CA GLU A 109 39.89 3.69 3.82
C GLU A 109 38.99 4.80 3.27
N GLU A 110 38.53 4.67 2.03
CA GLU A 110 37.60 5.61 1.39
C GLU A 110 36.26 5.62 2.13
N ARG A 111 35.71 4.45 2.50
CA ARG A 111 34.50 4.34 3.32
C ARG A 111 34.65 5.10 4.64
N HIS A 112 35.77 4.92 5.34
CA HIS A 112 36.03 5.60 6.60
C HIS A 112 36.19 7.13 6.41
N TYR A 113 36.88 7.55 5.35
CA TYR A 113 36.99 8.97 4.97
C TYR A 113 35.62 9.60 4.73
N PHE A 114 34.79 8.98 3.89
CA PHE A 114 33.46 9.50 3.58
C PHE A 114 32.52 9.45 4.78
N LYS A 115 32.66 8.47 5.67
CA LYS A 115 31.94 8.42 6.95
C LYS A 115 32.26 9.65 7.81
N ARG A 116 33.54 9.95 8.02
CA ARG A 116 33.99 11.11 8.82
C ARG A 116 33.60 12.44 8.16
N THR A 117 33.83 12.58 6.86
CA THR A 117 33.53 13.79 6.09
C THR A 117 32.02 14.02 5.98
N GLY A 118 31.28 12.95 5.68
CA GLY A 118 29.83 12.96 5.59
C GLY A 118 29.18 13.35 6.91
N GLU A 119 29.68 12.86 8.04
CA GLU A 119 29.18 13.24 9.36
C GLU A 119 29.38 14.72 9.70
N LYS A 120 30.49 15.32 9.29
CA LYS A 120 30.75 16.76 9.52
C LYS A 120 29.85 17.67 8.68
N LYS A 121 29.47 17.25 7.47
CA LYS A 121 28.66 18.08 6.56
C LYS A 121 27.23 18.25 7.07
N LYS A 122 26.65 19.42 6.82
CA LYS A 122 25.28 19.78 7.26
C LYS A 122 24.20 19.55 6.20
N ASN A 123 24.55 19.05 5.02
CA ASN A 123 23.59 18.82 3.94
C ASN A 123 22.79 17.53 4.20
N TYR A 124 21.47 17.66 4.24
CA TYR A 124 20.57 16.55 4.50
C TYR A 124 19.29 16.61 3.67
N VAL A 125 18.73 15.44 3.40
CA VAL A 125 17.45 15.21 2.74
C VAL A 125 16.49 14.59 3.75
N PRO A 126 15.39 15.28 4.10
CA PRO A 126 14.40 14.72 5.02
C PRO A 126 13.47 13.74 4.29
N VAL A 127 13.33 12.54 4.85
CA VAL A 127 12.33 11.54 4.45
C VAL A 127 11.29 11.45 5.56
N GLY A 128 10.06 11.86 5.23
CA GLY A 128 8.93 11.87 6.16
C GLY A 128 8.06 10.63 6.07
N ARG A 129 6.83 10.75 6.57
CA ARG A 129 5.78 9.71 6.54
C ARG A 129 5.50 9.10 5.15
N ARG A 130 5.77 9.86 4.09
CA ARG A 130 5.53 9.41 2.69
C ARG A 130 6.57 8.38 2.23
N GLY A 131 7.64 8.18 2.99
CA GLY A 131 8.75 7.32 2.61
C GLY A 131 9.49 7.85 1.39
N VAL A 132 10.11 6.93 0.64
CA VAL A 132 10.87 7.21 -0.58
C VAL A 132 9.91 7.44 -1.75
N PHE A 133 10.05 8.59 -2.40
CA PHE A 133 9.32 8.94 -3.62
C PHE A 133 10.21 9.81 -4.50
N GLY A 134 9.81 10.04 -5.75
CA GLY A 134 10.67 10.70 -6.75
C GLY A 134 11.25 12.06 -6.32
N GLY A 135 10.52 12.83 -5.51
CA GLY A 135 11.01 14.10 -4.97
C GLY A 135 12.19 13.98 -4.00
N VAL A 136 12.31 12.85 -3.27
CA VAL A 136 13.45 12.58 -2.39
C VAL A 136 14.71 12.36 -3.24
N VAL A 137 14.59 11.54 -4.28
CA VAL A 137 15.68 11.21 -5.21
C VAL A 137 16.13 12.45 -5.97
N LEU A 138 15.18 13.24 -6.48
CA LEU A 138 15.45 14.57 -7.05
C LEU A 138 16.27 15.44 -6.10
N ASN A 139 15.88 15.50 -4.82
CA ASN A 139 16.59 16.32 -3.84
C ASN A 139 18.01 15.80 -3.57
N MET A 140 18.22 14.47 -3.58
CA MET A 140 19.56 13.88 -3.50
C MET A 140 20.44 14.31 -4.68
N HIS A 141 19.94 14.22 -5.91
CA HIS A 141 20.66 14.65 -7.11
C HIS A 141 21.02 16.14 -7.09
N LEU A 142 20.14 16.99 -6.54
CA LEU A 142 20.42 18.41 -6.36
C LEU A 142 21.58 18.67 -5.39
N HIS A 143 21.65 17.94 -4.27
CA HIS A 143 22.78 18.03 -3.35
C HIS A 143 24.08 17.51 -3.98
N TRP A 144 23.99 16.45 -4.77
CA TRP A 144 25.13 15.84 -5.46
C TRP A 144 25.77 16.69 -6.55
N LYS A 145 25.09 17.77 -6.98
CA LYS A 145 25.68 18.78 -7.87
C LYS A 145 26.85 19.53 -7.21
N LYS A 146 26.79 19.74 -5.89
CA LYS A 146 27.80 20.53 -5.14
C LYS A 146 28.54 19.71 -4.08
N HIS A 147 27.98 18.60 -3.63
CA HIS A 147 28.51 17.83 -2.53
C HIS A 147 28.58 16.35 -2.89
N GLU A 148 29.71 15.72 -2.63
CA GLU A 148 29.90 14.29 -2.93
C GLU A 148 29.08 13.34 -2.04
N THR A 149 28.79 13.77 -0.82
CA THR A 149 28.05 12.98 0.18
C THR A 149 26.78 13.69 0.57
N VAL A 150 25.73 12.96 0.93
CA VAL A 150 24.45 13.50 1.40
C VAL A 150 23.91 12.66 2.56
N LYS A 151 23.36 13.31 3.59
CA LYS A 151 22.67 12.62 4.69
C LYS A 151 21.19 12.49 4.35
N VAL A 152 20.60 11.33 4.55
CA VAL A 152 19.16 11.13 4.45
C VAL A 152 18.61 10.86 5.83
N ILE A 153 17.74 11.74 6.33
CA ILE A 153 17.17 11.64 7.68
C ILE A 153 15.75 11.10 7.56
N CYS A 154 15.53 9.87 8.03
CA CYS A 154 14.23 9.20 7.96
C CYS A 154 13.46 9.35 9.28
N LYS A 155 12.52 10.30 9.36
CA LYS A 155 11.67 10.50 10.55
C LYS A 155 10.22 10.82 10.14
N PRO A 156 9.19 10.09 10.64
CA PRO A 156 9.23 8.88 11.46
C PRO A 156 9.56 7.63 10.63
N CYS A 157 10.28 6.68 11.21
CA CYS A 157 10.61 5.40 10.57
C CYS A 157 10.44 4.26 11.58
N LYS A 158 9.88 3.13 11.13
CA LYS A 158 9.83 1.90 11.94
C LYS A 158 11.23 1.28 12.03
N PRO A 159 11.54 0.52 13.10
CA PRO A 159 12.78 -0.27 13.13
C PRO A 159 12.83 -1.20 11.91
N GLY A 160 14.00 -1.34 11.29
CA GLY A 160 14.19 -2.14 10.07
C GLY A 160 13.82 -1.45 8.75
N GLN A 161 12.83 -0.53 8.76
CA GLN A 161 12.38 0.16 7.54
C GLN A 161 13.46 1.08 6.93
N VAL A 162 14.43 1.54 7.73
CA VAL A 162 15.57 2.33 7.26
C VAL A 162 16.42 1.54 6.25
N HIS A 163 16.59 0.24 6.44
CA HIS A 163 17.37 -0.59 5.52
C HIS A 163 16.65 -0.73 4.17
N VAL A 164 15.32 -0.92 4.18
CA VAL A 164 14.50 -0.96 2.97
C VAL A 164 14.57 0.37 2.21
N TYR A 165 14.54 1.49 2.93
CA TYR A 165 14.71 2.81 2.32
C TYR A 165 16.12 3.02 1.77
N ALA A 166 17.16 2.53 2.45
CA ALA A 166 18.52 2.61 1.96
C ALA A 166 18.70 1.83 0.66
N GLU A 167 18.18 0.61 0.58
CA GLU A 167 18.20 -0.22 -0.62
C GLU A 167 17.44 0.43 -1.79
N GLU A 168 16.22 0.90 -1.54
CA GLU A 168 15.39 1.52 -2.59
C GLU A 168 15.98 2.86 -3.06
N LEU A 169 16.54 3.66 -2.16
CA LEU A 169 17.26 4.88 -2.54
C LEU A 169 18.53 4.57 -3.31
N ALA A 170 19.31 3.56 -2.93
CA ALA A 170 20.49 3.14 -3.67
C ALA A 170 20.11 2.73 -5.10
N ARG A 171 19.05 1.94 -5.25
CA ARG A 171 18.51 1.52 -6.55
C ARG A 171 18.07 2.71 -7.41
N LEU A 172 17.28 3.63 -6.85
CA LEU A 172 16.69 4.74 -7.59
C LEU A 172 17.69 5.84 -7.94
N SER A 173 18.60 6.15 -7.02
CA SER A 173 19.54 7.27 -7.14
C SER A 173 20.90 6.85 -7.71
N LYS A 174 21.17 5.54 -7.80
CA LYS A 174 22.49 4.95 -8.12
C LYS A 174 23.60 5.38 -7.16
N GLY A 175 23.24 5.88 -5.98
CA GLY A 175 24.18 6.24 -4.93
C GLY A 175 24.62 5.04 -4.10
N ILE A 176 25.82 5.13 -3.54
CA ILE A 176 26.42 4.10 -2.70
C ILE A 176 26.09 4.40 -1.23
N VAL A 177 25.55 3.40 -0.52
CA VAL A 177 25.31 3.49 0.93
C VAL A 177 26.64 3.28 1.66
N ILE A 178 27.08 4.30 2.40
CA ILE A 178 28.33 4.24 3.18
C ILE A 178 28.07 3.69 4.57
N ASP A 179 27.10 4.27 5.28
CA ASP A 179 26.82 3.94 6.68
C ASP A 179 25.34 4.19 7.01
N ILE A 180 24.77 3.34 7.86
CA ILE A 180 23.40 3.47 8.39
C ILE A 180 23.50 3.64 9.89
N LYS A 181 23.16 4.84 10.38
CA LYS A 181 23.22 5.16 11.81
C LYS A 181 21.92 4.81 12.51
N ALA A 182 22.04 4.44 13.79
CA ALA A 182 20.90 4.13 14.66
C ALA A 182 19.86 5.26 14.77
N ASN A 183 20.25 6.51 14.54
CA ASN A 183 19.35 7.68 14.56
C ASN A 183 18.47 7.81 13.29
N ASN A 184 18.27 6.73 12.54
CA ASN A 184 17.58 6.68 11.25
C ASN A 184 18.20 7.64 10.21
N VAL A 185 19.52 7.77 10.24
CA VAL A 185 20.28 8.60 9.29
C VAL A 185 21.09 7.70 8.39
N ILE A 186 20.87 7.81 7.09
CA ILE A 186 21.64 7.08 6.07
C ILE A 186 22.62 8.04 5.43
N LEU A 187 23.89 7.64 5.32
CA LEU A 187 24.90 8.40 4.60
C LEU A 187 25.08 7.83 3.21
N PHE A 188 24.82 8.66 2.21
CA PHE A 188 24.98 8.31 0.81
C PHE A 188 26.19 9.01 0.20
N TYR A 189 26.91 8.28 -0.64
CA TYR A 189 27.91 8.79 -1.54
C TYR A 189 27.41 8.72 -2.97
N ARG A 190 27.72 9.76 -3.74
CA ARG A 190 27.31 9.95 -5.12
C ARG A 190 27.89 8.91 -6.09
N GLY A 191 29.13 8.46 -5.86
CA GLY A 191 29.95 7.71 -6.84
C GLY A 191 30.95 8.61 -7.56
N LYS A 192 32.11 8.05 -7.96
CA LYS A 192 33.17 8.81 -8.65
C LYS A 192 32.70 9.25 -10.04
N ASN A 193 32.01 8.35 -10.74
CA ASN A 193 31.53 8.55 -12.11
C ASN A 193 30.14 9.18 -12.24
N TYR A 194 29.69 9.92 -11.24
CA TYR A 194 28.36 10.50 -11.30
C TYR A 194 28.24 11.58 -12.37
N VAL A 195 27.26 11.34 -13.25
CA VAL A 195 26.76 12.28 -14.22
C VAL A 195 25.35 12.69 -13.81
N GLN A 196 25.06 13.98 -13.87
CA GLN A 196 23.72 14.47 -13.58
C GLN A 196 22.72 13.82 -14.58
N PRO A 197 21.74 13.02 -14.12
CA PRO A 197 20.82 12.35 -15.04
C PRO A 197 19.97 13.37 -15.81
N LYS A 198 19.58 13.08 -17.05
CA LYS A 198 18.70 13.98 -17.82
C LYS A 198 17.32 14.11 -17.17
N VAL A 199 16.84 13.01 -16.56
CA VAL A 199 15.61 12.96 -15.77
C VAL A 199 15.98 12.82 -14.30
N MET A 200 15.80 13.90 -13.53
CA MET A 200 16.18 13.94 -12.11
C MET A 200 15.35 13.02 -11.18
N SER A 201 14.11 12.73 -11.56
CA SER A 201 13.21 11.87 -10.79
C SER A 201 12.91 10.63 -11.61
N PRO A 202 13.39 9.44 -11.20
CA PRO A 202 13.14 8.21 -11.95
C PRO A 202 11.63 7.94 -12.12
N PRO A 203 11.18 7.47 -13.30
CA PRO A 203 9.78 7.14 -13.57
C PRO A 203 9.28 5.96 -12.73
N ASP A 204 10.20 5.12 -12.24
CA ASP A 204 9.93 3.97 -11.37
C ASP A 204 9.44 4.36 -9.96
N THR A 205 9.30 5.65 -9.68
CA THR A 205 8.89 6.14 -8.35
C THR A 205 7.42 6.54 -8.30
N LEU A 206 6.82 6.40 -7.12
CA LEU A 206 5.50 6.94 -6.86
C LEU A 206 5.51 8.48 -6.86
N SER A 207 4.42 9.06 -7.37
CA SER A 207 4.17 10.50 -7.19
C SER A 207 3.98 10.86 -5.71
N LYS A 208 4.24 12.13 -5.35
CA LYS A 208 4.08 12.66 -3.98
C LYS A 208 2.71 12.36 -3.36
N TYR A 209 1.64 12.45 -4.15
CA TYR A 209 0.27 12.17 -3.70
C TYR A 209 0.06 10.67 -3.44
N LYS A 210 0.40 9.83 -4.43
CA LYS A 210 0.27 8.38 -4.32
C LYS A 210 1.10 7.80 -3.16
N ALA A 211 2.30 8.33 -2.91
CA ALA A 211 3.11 7.93 -1.77
C ALA A 211 2.44 8.23 -0.42
N LEU A 212 1.77 9.38 -0.30
CA LEU A 212 0.99 9.70 0.90
C LEU A 212 -0.24 8.79 1.05
N GLU A 213 -0.88 8.45 -0.05
CA GLU A 213 -2.03 7.56 -0.07
C GLU A 213 -1.66 6.13 0.34
N LYS A 214 -0.55 5.60 -0.19
CA LYS A 214 0.06 4.33 0.24
C LYS A 214 0.27 4.31 1.76
N TYR A 215 0.89 5.35 2.31
CA TYR A 215 1.11 5.46 3.76
C TYR A 215 -0.20 5.40 4.56
N LYS A 216 -1.28 6.07 4.12
CA LYS A 216 -2.58 6.01 4.80
C LYS A 216 -3.16 4.59 4.81
N TYR A 217 -2.99 3.85 3.72
CA TYR A 217 -3.43 2.47 3.64
C TYR A 217 -2.59 1.55 4.54
N GLU A 218 -1.26 1.71 4.57
CA GLU A 218 -0.37 0.98 5.49
C GLU A 218 -0.74 1.23 6.96
N GLN A 219 -0.97 2.50 7.33
CA GLN A 219 -1.42 2.83 8.69
C GLN A 219 -2.77 2.19 9.03
N SER A 220 -3.72 2.24 8.09
CA SER A 220 -5.03 1.60 8.30
C SER A 220 -4.91 0.07 8.38
N LEU A 221 -3.95 -0.53 7.68
CA LEU A 221 -3.69 -1.97 7.70
C LEU A 221 -3.14 -2.37 9.07
N GLU A 222 -2.13 -1.67 9.55
CA GLU A 222 -1.53 -1.88 10.88
C GLU A 222 -2.57 -1.79 12.01
N HIS A 223 -3.40 -0.73 12.00
CA HIS A 223 -4.46 -0.61 13.01
C HIS A 223 -5.53 -1.70 12.88
N THR A 224 -5.78 -2.21 11.66
CA THR A 224 -6.72 -3.32 11.46
C THR A 224 -6.12 -4.64 11.93
N SER A 225 -4.82 -4.88 11.74
CA SER A 225 -4.09 -6.05 12.27
C SER A 225 -4.14 -6.09 13.79
N GLN A 226 -3.75 -4.99 14.45
CA GLN A 226 -3.81 -4.87 15.91
C GLN A 226 -5.24 -5.07 16.46
N PHE A 227 -6.25 -4.67 15.69
CA PHE A 227 -7.64 -4.90 16.06
C PHE A 227 -8.06 -6.38 15.88
N ILE A 228 -7.54 -7.06 14.86
CA ILE A 228 -7.76 -8.50 14.66
C ILE A 228 -7.10 -9.30 15.79
N GLU A 229 -5.85 -8.99 16.13
CA GLU A 229 -5.10 -9.63 17.22
C GLU A 229 -5.91 -9.56 18.53
N LYS A 230 -6.37 -8.37 18.91
CA LYS A 230 -7.22 -8.19 20.11
C LYS A 230 -8.51 -9.00 20.09
N LEU A 231 -9.14 -9.15 18.91
CA LEU A 231 -10.37 -9.96 18.78
C LEU A 231 -10.09 -11.46 18.84
N GLU A 232 -8.93 -11.89 18.36
CA GLU A 232 -8.49 -13.29 18.44
C GLU A 232 -8.17 -13.67 19.89
N GLU A 233 -7.49 -12.79 20.63
CA GLU A 233 -7.27 -12.93 22.08
C GLU A 233 -8.60 -13.00 22.85
N GLU A 234 -9.53 -12.06 22.62
CA GLU A 234 -10.86 -12.04 23.25
C GLU A 234 -11.64 -13.35 22.97
N LEU A 235 -11.51 -13.89 21.74
CA LEU A 235 -12.14 -15.15 21.36
C LEU A 235 -11.53 -16.34 22.10
N GLU A 236 -10.21 -16.39 22.20
CA GLU A 236 -9.48 -17.46 22.87
C GLU A 236 -9.75 -17.47 24.38
N GLU A 237 -9.75 -16.30 25.02
CA GLU A 237 -10.11 -16.14 26.43
C GLU A 237 -11.54 -16.63 26.71
N TYR A 238 -12.49 -16.27 25.85
CA TYR A 238 -13.87 -16.73 25.97
C TYR A 238 -13.98 -18.26 25.83
N GLN A 239 -13.26 -18.86 24.88
CA GLN A 239 -13.22 -20.32 24.71
C GLN A 239 -12.61 -21.02 25.93
N LYS A 240 -11.52 -20.49 26.48
CA LYS A 240 -10.91 -20.97 27.72
C LYS A 240 -11.89 -20.90 28.90
N HIS A 241 -12.62 -19.80 29.03
CA HIS A 241 -13.65 -19.64 30.08
C HIS A 241 -14.76 -20.68 29.94
N LEU A 242 -15.29 -20.90 28.73
CA LEU A 242 -16.28 -21.94 28.47
C LEU A 242 -15.77 -23.34 28.80
N ALA A 243 -14.51 -23.65 28.48
CA ALA A 243 -13.89 -24.92 28.80
C ALA A 243 -13.76 -25.15 30.31
N ARG A 244 -13.36 -24.12 31.07
CA ARG A 244 -13.32 -24.17 32.55
C ARG A 244 -14.71 -24.39 33.15
N TYR A 245 -15.70 -23.66 32.66
CA TYR A 245 -17.08 -23.79 33.12
C TYR A 245 -17.66 -25.18 32.84
N LYS A 246 -17.35 -25.78 31.68
CA LYS A 246 -17.75 -27.15 31.36
C LYS A 246 -17.11 -28.18 32.29
N LYS A 247 -15.79 -28.09 32.53
CA LYS A 247 -15.08 -28.97 33.48
C LYS A 247 -15.68 -28.89 34.88
N ALA A 248 -15.88 -27.69 35.41
CA ALA A 248 -16.48 -27.50 36.73
C ALA A 248 -17.91 -28.08 36.84
N LYS A 249 -18.66 -28.16 35.74
CA LYS A 249 -19.99 -28.77 35.69
C LYS A 249 -19.94 -30.31 35.55
N GLU A 250 -18.88 -30.85 34.98
CA GLU A 250 -18.63 -32.30 34.90
C GLU A 250 -18.08 -32.85 36.22
N ASP A 251 -17.30 -32.05 36.95
CA ASP A 251 -16.71 -32.41 38.26
C ASP A 251 -17.72 -32.35 39.43
N THR A 252 -18.93 -31.79 39.26
CA THR A 252 -20.00 -31.87 40.26
C THR A 252 -20.73 -33.23 40.15
N PRO A 253 -20.65 -34.11 41.18
CA PRO A 253 -21.27 -35.44 41.11
C PRO A 253 -22.79 -35.34 41.12
N LYS A 254 -23.47 -36.16 40.31
CA LYS A 254 -24.93 -36.32 40.25
C LYS A 254 -25.49 -37.11 41.45
N ASP A 255 -24.92 -36.95 42.64
CA ASP A 255 -25.35 -37.65 43.85
C ASP A 255 -26.03 -36.67 44.80
N SER A 256 -27.27 -36.29 44.49
CA SER A 256 -28.20 -35.72 45.49
C SER A 256 -29.66 -35.73 45.01
N VAL A 257 -30.07 -36.72 44.21
CA VAL A 257 -31.50 -36.99 43.99
C VAL A 257 -31.73 -38.49 44.00
N ILE A 258 -32.05 -39.02 45.18
CA ILE A 258 -33.02 -40.08 45.52
C ILE A 258 -32.64 -40.55 46.93
N ASN A 259 -33.38 -40.07 47.94
CA ASN A 259 -33.85 -40.81 49.12
C ASN A 259 -34.46 -39.80 50.11
N THR A 260 -35.76 -39.59 49.97
CA THR A 260 -36.69 -39.30 51.07
C THR A 260 -38.10 -39.59 50.61
#